data_AF-A0A7W9HTZ1-F1
#
_entry.id   AF-A0A7W9HTZ1-F1
#
_cell.length_a   1.000
_cell.length_b   1.000
_cell.length_c   1.000
_cell.angle_alpha   90.00
_cell.angle_beta   90.00
_cell.angle_gamma   90.00
#
_symmetry.space_group_name_H-M   'P 1'
#
loop_
_entity.id
_entity.type
_entity.pdbx_description
1 polymer ?
#
loop_
_entity_poly.entity_id
_entity_poly.type
_entity_poly.pdbx_seq_one_letter_code
_entity_poly.pdbx_strand_id
1 'polypeptide(L)'
;MTVLAQRMRAQRLSHPATDVTDLFTSVFALQAQDMPAARLAARARGVRSLDGPLVRTWAMRGTLHLLHEDDLWVVNLLGPTFIAAGRRRREQLGLTDELCERALPALREVLTEPLERAELVRRLADVGIVLDPKSQAPAHLLAFAANSGVLCRGQDDTYRLLRIDCEPRGVDELWRRYRRAYGPATPDDFVTWSGLPKRQVKGLPEVADEPAEPSGTVRMLGHFDPYLLGYRDRSLALDPEHAPLVQTGGGFLTPHVVVDGRVVAVWRRDGTRIAVHPFDARPDVAREVADLGRFLQVDAALTWV
;
A
#
# COMPACT_ATOMS: atom_id res chain seq x y z
N MET A 1 -13.78 -4.30 -25.62
CA MET A 1 -13.33 -3.73 -24.33
C MET A 1 -13.29 -4.83 -23.29
N THR A 2 -12.18 -4.99 -22.58
CA THR A 2 -12.07 -5.97 -21.48
C THR A 2 -11.91 -5.26 -20.14
N VAL A 3 -12.59 -5.75 -19.10
CA VAL A 3 -12.49 -5.19 -17.74
C VAL A 3 -11.04 -5.15 -17.25
N LEU A 4 -10.24 -6.17 -17.57
CA LEU A 4 -8.83 -6.25 -17.20
C LEU A 4 -7.98 -5.15 -17.85
N ALA A 5 -8.20 -4.84 -19.13
CA ALA A 5 -7.52 -3.74 -19.79
C ALA A 5 -7.87 -2.39 -19.16
N GLN A 6 -9.14 -2.19 -18.77
CA GLN A 6 -9.57 -0.98 -18.06
C GLN A 6 -8.88 -0.85 -16.70
N ARG A 7 -8.81 -1.94 -15.93
CA ARG A 7 -8.08 -1.98 -14.65
C ARG A 7 -6.59 -1.70 -14.82
N MET A 8 -5.96 -2.22 -15.87
CA MET A 8 -4.56 -1.89 -16.18
C MET A 8 -4.38 -0.41 -16.51
N ARG A 9 -5.32 0.18 -17.26
CA ARG A 9 -5.30 1.60 -17.60
C ARG A 9 -5.47 2.48 -16.36
N ALA A 10 -6.50 2.22 -15.55
CA ALA A 10 -6.78 2.91 -14.30
C ALA A 10 -5.57 2.92 -13.34
N GLN A 11 -4.85 1.79 -13.29
CA GLN A 11 -3.67 1.63 -12.44
C GLN A 11 -2.36 2.08 -13.07
N ARG A 12 -2.37 2.79 -14.20
CA ARG A 12 -1.17 3.27 -14.91
C ARG A 12 -0.22 2.15 -15.36
N LEU A 13 -0.72 0.93 -15.54
CA LEU A 13 0.07 -0.21 -16.01
C LEU A 13 0.18 -0.23 -17.53
N SER A 14 -0.87 0.13 -18.27
CA SER A 14 -0.83 0.23 -19.74
C SER A 14 -0.52 1.64 -20.25
N HIS A 15 -0.65 2.66 -19.39
CA HIS A 15 -0.28 4.04 -19.68
C HIS A 15 0.47 4.63 -18.48
N PRO A 16 1.82 4.56 -18.48
CA PRO A 16 2.65 4.97 -17.33
C PRO A 16 2.43 6.42 -16.92
N ALA A 17 2.56 6.69 -15.62
CA ALA A 17 2.52 8.03 -15.07
C ALA A 17 3.75 8.86 -15.50
N THR A 18 3.60 10.18 -15.57
CA THR A 18 4.69 11.09 -15.96
C THR A 18 5.70 11.29 -14.84
N ASP A 19 5.21 11.32 -13.60
CA ASP A 19 5.98 11.61 -12.41
C ASP A 19 5.29 11.05 -11.17
N VAL A 20 5.91 11.25 -10.01
CA VAL A 20 5.41 10.79 -8.71
C VAL A 20 4.03 11.40 -8.39
N THR A 21 3.80 12.67 -8.70
CA THR A 21 2.55 13.36 -8.36
C THR A 21 1.40 12.85 -9.23
N ASP A 22 1.63 12.64 -10.53
CA ASP A 22 0.65 12.00 -11.43
C ASP A 22 0.32 10.58 -10.97
N LEU A 23 1.34 9.81 -10.53
CA LEU A 23 1.13 8.48 -9.99
C LEU A 23 0.18 8.51 -8.78
N PHE A 24 0.49 9.27 -7.73
CA PHE A 24 -0.34 9.31 -6.52
C PHE A 24 -1.70 9.99 -6.75
N THR A 25 -1.80 10.93 -7.69
CA THR A 25 -3.08 11.47 -8.14
C THR A 25 -3.97 10.40 -8.78
N SER A 26 -3.36 9.41 -9.44
CA SER A 26 -4.05 8.37 -10.20
C SER A 26 -4.35 7.12 -9.38
N VAL A 27 -3.34 6.52 -8.74
CA VAL A 27 -3.48 5.26 -7.98
C VAL A 27 -3.77 5.47 -6.50
N PHE A 28 -3.82 6.74 -6.07
CA PHE A 28 -4.12 7.23 -4.72
C PHE A 28 -3.06 6.89 -3.66
N ALA A 29 -2.67 5.62 -3.55
CA ALA A 29 -1.72 5.16 -2.55
C ALA A 29 -1.02 3.88 -2.99
N LEU A 30 0.19 3.66 -2.47
CA LEU A 30 0.91 2.40 -2.59
C LEU A 30 1.10 1.80 -1.21
N GLN A 31 0.84 0.49 -1.05
CA GLN A 31 1.17 -0.18 0.20
C GLN A 31 2.69 -0.19 0.39
N ALA A 32 3.13 0.27 1.56
CA ALA A 32 4.53 0.55 1.87
C ALA A 32 4.96 -0.12 3.17
N GLN A 33 4.46 -1.34 3.43
CA GLN A 33 4.98 -2.17 4.52
C GLN A 33 6.45 -2.53 4.24
N ASP A 34 6.76 -2.83 2.98
CA ASP A 34 8.10 -3.01 2.41
C ASP A 34 8.37 -1.93 1.36
N MET A 35 9.41 -1.11 1.58
CA MET A 35 9.75 0.01 0.67
C MET A 35 10.29 -0.48 -0.68
N PRO A 36 11.15 -1.50 -0.76
CA PRO A 36 11.50 -2.15 -2.03
C PRO A 36 10.28 -2.56 -2.88
N ALA A 37 9.27 -3.20 -2.30
CA ALA A 37 8.00 -3.49 -3.00
C ALA A 37 7.29 -2.24 -3.51
N ALA A 38 7.14 -1.21 -2.68
CA ALA A 38 6.49 0.04 -3.09
C ALA A 38 7.23 0.70 -4.26
N ARG A 39 8.58 0.66 -4.25
CA ARG A 39 9.44 1.15 -5.35
C ARG A 39 9.23 0.35 -6.64
N LEU A 40 9.09 -0.98 -6.55
CA LEU A 40 8.76 -1.82 -7.72
C LEU A 40 7.35 -1.54 -8.26
N ALA A 41 6.38 -1.29 -7.39
CA ALA A 41 5.02 -0.92 -7.79
C ALA A 41 4.98 0.43 -8.52
N ALA A 42 5.75 1.43 -8.05
CA ALA A 42 5.93 2.71 -8.75
C ALA A 42 6.63 2.52 -10.11
N ARG A 43 7.68 1.71 -10.16
CA ARG A 43 8.43 1.40 -11.39
C ARG A 43 7.54 0.79 -12.47
N ALA A 44 6.71 -0.18 -12.11
CA ALA A 44 5.75 -0.80 -13.02
C ALA A 44 4.74 0.21 -13.63
N ARG A 45 4.62 1.39 -13.03
CA ARG A 45 3.76 2.51 -13.43
C ARG A 45 4.54 3.71 -13.97
N GLY A 46 5.82 3.55 -14.28
CA GLY A 46 6.65 4.57 -14.94
C GLY A 46 7.49 5.46 -14.01
N VAL A 47 7.30 5.36 -12.69
CA VAL A 47 7.96 6.25 -11.72
C VAL A 47 9.21 5.59 -11.15
N ARG A 48 10.36 6.24 -11.31
CA ARG A 48 11.68 5.71 -10.90
C ARG A 48 12.11 6.09 -9.49
N SER A 49 11.58 7.20 -8.97
CA SER A 49 11.88 7.64 -7.61
C SER A 49 10.60 7.99 -6.88
N LEU A 50 10.59 7.73 -5.58
CA LEU A 50 9.53 8.13 -4.65
C LEU A 50 9.97 9.37 -3.85
N ASP A 51 10.80 10.21 -4.48
CA ASP A 51 11.14 11.54 -3.99
C ASP A 51 9.99 12.46 -4.31
N GLY A 52 9.43 13.10 -3.29
CA GLY A 52 8.28 13.99 -3.43
C GLY A 52 7.64 14.26 -2.09
N PRO A 53 6.56 15.05 -2.05
CA PRO A 53 5.78 15.33 -0.86
C PRO A 53 4.93 14.11 -0.46
N LEU A 54 5.61 12.99 -0.20
CA LEU A 54 5.00 11.71 0.15
C LEU A 54 5.14 11.45 1.64
N VAL A 55 4.04 11.02 2.24
CA VAL A 55 4.00 10.62 3.64
C VAL A 55 3.68 9.13 3.72
N ARG A 56 4.53 8.39 4.44
CA ARG A 56 4.30 6.98 4.74
C ARG A 56 3.67 6.84 6.12
N THR A 57 2.40 6.45 6.17
CA THR A 57 1.65 6.31 7.42
C THR A 57 0.60 5.20 7.31
N TRP A 58 -0.11 4.92 8.40
CA TRP A 58 -1.15 3.91 8.46
C TRP A 58 -2.44 4.46 7.84
N ALA A 59 -3.01 3.72 6.89
CA ALA A 59 -4.23 4.10 6.19
C ALA A 59 -5.11 2.86 5.93
N MET A 60 -5.37 2.52 4.67
CA MET A 60 -6.25 1.42 4.28
C MET A 60 -5.88 0.12 4.99
N ARG A 61 -6.91 -0.55 5.53
CA ARG A 61 -6.81 -1.82 6.29
C ARG A 61 -5.90 -1.74 7.52
N GLY A 62 -5.58 -0.56 8.02
CA GLY A 62 -4.65 -0.36 9.13
C GLY A 62 -3.21 -0.75 8.78
N THR A 63 -2.82 -0.65 7.50
CA THR A 63 -1.46 -0.97 7.02
C THR A 63 -0.72 0.27 6.54
N LEU A 64 0.62 0.21 6.51
CA LEU A 64 1.47 1.28 6.02
C LEU A 64 1.26 1.52 4.52
N HIS A 65 0.99 2.76 4.15
CA HIS A 65 0.85 3.23 2.78
C HIS A 65 1.68 4.50 2.58
N LEU A 66 2.22 4.67 1.38
CA LEU A 66 2.64 5.96 0.87
C LEU A 66 1.41 6.70 0.32
N LEU A 67 1.31 7.98 0.66
CA LEU A 67 0.26 8.92 0.25
C LEU A 67 0.92 10.23 -0.16
N HIS A 68 0.30 10.97 -1.06
CA HIS A 68 0.64 12.39 -1.26
C HIS A 68 0.19 13.20 -0.03
N GLU A 69 0.93 14.25 0.35
CA GLU A 69 0.61 15.07 1.53
C GLU A 69 -0.81 15.69 1.47
N ASP A 70 -1.26 16.07 0.28
CA ASP A 70 -2.62 16.58 0.03
C ASP A 70 -3.74 15.55 0.32
N ASP A 71 -3.41 14.27 0.40
CA ASP A 71 -4.35 13.18 0.62
C ASP A 71 -4.33 12.65 2.07
N LEU A 72 -3.66 13.35 2.99
CA LEU A 72 -3.60 12.99 4.42
C LEU A 72 -4.95 13.05 5.14
N TRP A 73 -5.96 13.69 4.56
CA TRP A 73 -7.35 13.65 5.04
C TRP A 73 -7.86 12.21 5.22
N VAL A 74 -7.29 11.25 4.48
CA VAL A 74 -7.64 9.83 4.58
C VAL A 74 -7.33 9.24 5.96
N VAL A 75 -6.29 9.75 6.64
CA VAL A 75 -5.93 9.29 8.00
C VAL A 75 -7.03 9.69 8.98
N ASN A 76 -7.54 10.92 8.87
CA ASN A 76 -8.66 11.39 9.70
C ASN A 76 -9.96 10.63 9.41
N LEU A 77 -10.18 10.23 8.15
CA LEU A 77 -11.35 9.43 7.77
C LEU A 77 -11.26 7.97 8.29
N LEU A 78 -10.12 7.32 8.12
CA LEU A 78 -9.95 5.88 8.39
C LEU A 78 -9.50 5.58 9.83
N GLY A 79 -8.74 6.50 10.44
CA GLY A 79 -8.12 6.38 11.74
C GLY A 79 -9.08 5.93 12.85
N PRO A 80 -10.26 6.57 13.03
CA PRO A 80 -11.22 6.18 14.06
C PRO A 80 -11.64 4.70 13.96
N THR A 81 -11.81 4.18 12.75
CA THR A 81 -12.18 2.78 12.50
C THR A 81 -11.08 1.83 12.97
N PHE A 82 -9.81 2.10 12.64
CA PHE A 82 -8.69 1.22 13.02
C PHE A 82 -8.26 1.40 14.47
N ILE A 83 -8.42 2.59 15.04
CA ILE A 83 -8.30 2.82 16.48
C ILE A 83 -9.30 1.94 17.23
N ALA A 84 -10.58 1.97 16.86
CA ALA A 84 -11.61 1.15 17.49
C ALA A 84 -11.31 -0.36 17.33
N ALA A 85 -10.93 -0.80 16.13
CA ALA A 85 -10.59 -2.20 15.86
C ALA A 85 -9.42 -2.72 16.73
N GLY A 86 -8.43 -1.87 17.01
CA GLY A 86 -7.25 -2.23 17.80
C GLY A 86 -7.46 -2.21 19.33
N ARG A 87 -8.60 -1.71 19.83
CA ARG A 87 -8.81 -1.43 21.27
C ARG A 87 -8.53 -2.62 22.18
N ARG A 88 -9.19 -3.75 21.92
CA ARG A 88 -9.02 -4.97 22.73
C ARG A 88 -7.56 -5.43 22.81
N ARG A 89 -6.84 -5.34 21.69
CA ARG A 89 -5.43 -5.75 21.65
C ARG A 89 -4.54 -4.78 22.41
N ARG A 90 -4.83 -3.47 22.35
CA ARG A 90 -4.15 -2.46 23.17
C ARG A 90 -4.37 -2.69 24.66
N GLU A 91 -5.61 -2.93 25.09
CA GLU A 91 -5.94 -3.27 26.49
C GLU A 91 -5.15 -4.50 26.99
N GLN A 92 -5.06 -5.57 26.19
CA GLN A 92 -4.26 -6.77 26.51
C GLN A 92 -2.76 -6.50 26.67
N LEU A 93 -2.26 -5.42 26.06
CA LEU A 93 -0.87 -4.99 26.12
C LEU A 93 -0.63 -3.93 27.21
N GLY A 94 -1.63 -3.64 28.05
CA GLY A 94 -1.57 -2.60 29.08
C GLY A 94 -1.69 -1.17 28.53
N LEU A 95 -2.07 -1.01 27.26
CA LEU A 95 -2.28 0.29 26.63
C LEU A 95 -3.75 0.70 26.79
N THR A 96 -4.10 1.25 27.94
CA THR A 96 -5.46 1.79 28.17
C THR A 96 -5.71 3.01 27.27
N ASP A 97 -6.99 3.37 27.10
CA ASP A 97 -7.36 4.55 26.32
C ASP A 97 -6.74 5.81 26.95
N GLU A 98 -6.71 5.92 28.28
CA GLU A 98 -6.09 7.06 29.01
C GLU A 98 -4.58 7.13 28.81
N LEU A 99 -3.88 5.98 28.79
CA LEU A 99 -2.45 5.94 28.49
C LEU A 99 -2.18 6.38 27.05
N CYS A 100 -2.98 5.89 26.11
CA CYS A 100 -2.87 6.23 24.70
C CYS A 100 -3.10 7.73 24.47
N GLU A 101 -4.11 8.32 25.10
CA GLU A 101 -4.41 9.75 25.03
C GLU A 101 -3.29 10.60 25.62
N ARG A 102 -2.72 10.21 26.78
CA ARG A 102 -1.54 10.86 27.38
C ARG A 102 -0.29 10.73 26.53
N ALA A 103 -0.14 9.63 25.80
CA ALA A 103 1.01 9.41 24.94
C ALA A 103 1.02 10.32 23.70
N LEU A 104 -0.13 10.78 23.20
CA LEU A 104 -0.18 11.67 22.03
C LEU A 104 0.55 13.01 22.23
N PRO A 105 0.30 13.82 23.29
CA PRO A 105 1.08 15.02 23.55
C PRO A 105 2.54 14.70 23.91
N ALA A 106 2.81 13.62 24.64
CA ALA A 106 4.18 13.19 24.94
C ALA A 106 4.98 12.88 23.67
N LEU A 107 4.38 12.22 22.68
CA LEU A 107 4.98 12.00 21.37
C LEU A 107 5.30 13.31 20.64
N ARG A 108 4.43 14.34 20.75
CA ARG A 108 4.70 15.66 20.16
C ARG A 108 5.86 16.37 20.84
N GLU A 109 6.07 16.14 22.13
CA GLU A 109 7.18 16.70 22.90
C GLU A 109 8.51 16.03 22.56
N VAL A 110 8.56 14.70 22.50
CA VAL A 110 9.83 13.95 22.36
C VAL A 110 10.32 13.79 20.92
N LEU A 111 9.41 13.89 19.94
CA LEU A 111 9.68 13.64 18.52
C LEU A 111 10.04 14.94 17.78
N THR A 112 11.14 15.57 18.20
CA THR A 112 11.68 16.81 17.63
C THR A 112 12.54 16.58 16.37
N GLU A 113 13.05 15.37 16.21
CA GLU A 113 13.79 14.89 15.04
C GLU A 113 13.35 13.47 14.67
N PRO A 114 13.77 12.92 13.51
CA PRO A 114 13.51 11.53 13.18
C PRO A 114 14.17 10.57 14.18
N LEU A 115 13.39 9.64 14.75
CA LEU A 115 13.88 8.70 15.77
C LEU A 115 13.63 7.24 15.38
N GLU A 116 14.57 6.37 15.71
CA GLU A 116 14.31 4.93 15.72
C GLU A 116 13.35 4.55 16.85
N ARG A 117 12.68 3.40 16.71
CA ARG A 117 11.71 2.93 17.72
C ARG A 117 12.31 2.84 19.12
N ALA A 118 13.51 2.29 19.24
CA ALA A 118 14.15 2.06 20.54
C ALA A 118 14.39 3.38 21.28
N GLU A 119 14.91 4.38 20.55
CA GLU A 119 15.15 5.71 21.09
C GLU A 119 13.84 6.44 21.42
N LEU A 120 12.81 6.33 20.57
CA LEU A 120 11.50 6.91 20.83
C LEU A 120 10.87 6.33 22.11
N VAL A 121 10.96 5.01 22.31
CA VAL A 121 10.48 4.36 23.55
C VAL A 121 11.26 4.84 24.77
N ARG A 122 12.58 5.02 24.64
CA ARG A 122 13.42 5.55 25.72
C ARG A 122 13.00 6.96 26.12
N ARG A 123 12.83 7.88 25.15
CA ARG A 123 12.40 9.26 25.42
C ARG A 123 10.98 9.35 25.97
N LEU A 124 10.08 8.48 25.52
CA LEU A 124 8.73 8.37 26.09
C LEU A 124 8.78 7.99 27.58
N ALA A 125 9.69 7.11 27.97
CA ALA A 125 9.88 6.75 29.38
C ALA A 125 10.38 7.94 30.21
N ASP A 126 11.27 8.78 29.67
CA ASP A 126 11.79 9.99 30.33
C ASP A 126 10.67 11.00 30.66
N VAL A 127 9.56 10.99 29.89
CA VAL A 127 8.36 11.84 30.11
C VAL A 127 7.17 11.07 30.72
N GLY A 128 7.42 9.88 31.29
CA GLY A 128 6.43 9.14 32.08
C GLY A 128 5.50 8.20 31.31
N ILE A 129 5.82 7.87 30.05
CA ILE A 129 5.16 6.83 29.25
C ILE A 129 6.09 5.60 29.16
N VAL A 130 5.99 4.71 30.14
CA VAL A 130 6.84 3.52 30.23
C VAL A 130 6.21 2.35 29.47
N LEU A 131 6.97 1.76 28.56
CA LEU A 131 6.56 0.60 27.75
C LEU A 131 7.62 -0.49 27.88
N ASP A 132 7.21 -1.76 27.86
CA ASP A 132 8.16 -2.87 27.70
C ASP A 132 8.64 -2.91 26.23
N PRO A 133 9.93 -2.61 25.95
CA PRO A 133 10.47 -2.59 24.59
C PRO A 133 10.52 -3.98 23.94
N LYS A 134 10.47 -5.07 24.72
CA LYS A 134 10.44 -6.45 24.22
C LYS A 134 9.03 -6.93 23.90
N SER A 135 8.01 -6.20 24.34
CA SER A 135 6.60 -6.52 24.06
C SER A 135 6.15 -5.97 22.71
N GLN A 136 4.91 -6.26 22.34
CA GLN A 136 4.24 -5.65 21.19
C GLN A 136 3.67 -4.25 21.49
N ALA A 137 3.68 -3.79 22.76
CA ALA A 137 3.08 -2.53 23.16
C ALA A 137 3.63 -1.31 22.39
N PRO A 138 4.96 -1.15 22.18
CA PRO A 138 5.48 -0.05 21.38
C PRO A 138 4.90 0.01 19.97
N ALA A 139 4.84 -1.13 19.27
CA ALA A 139 4.30 -1.17 17.91
C ALA A 139 2.82 -0.76 17.86
N HIS A 140 2.03 -1.21 18.83
CA HIS A 140 0.60 -0.89 18.91
C HIS A 140 0.32 0.55 19.34
N LEU A 141 1.13 1.14 20.24
CA LEU A 141 1.00 2.55 20.61
C LEU A 141 1.37 3.46 19.43
N LEU A 142 2.46 3.15 18.71
CA LEU A 142 2.88 3.94 17.56
C LEU A 142 1.88 3.82 16.40
N ALA A 143 1.28 2.65 16.19
CA ALA A 143 0.18 2.50 15.25
C ALA A 143 -1.07 3.30 15.67
N PHE A 144 -1.41 3.33 16.96
CA PHE A 144 -2.48 4.20 17.48
C PHE A 144 -2.18 5.67 17.18
N ALA A 145 -0.99 6.16 17.54
CA ALA A 145 -0.58 7.54 17.30
C ALA A 145 -0.56 7.93 15.82
N ALA A 146 -0.17 7.00 14.93
CA ALA A 146 -0.24 7.21 13.49
C ALA A 146 -1.69 7.34 12.98
N ASN A 147 -2.59 6.46 13.43
CA ASN A 147 -4.01 6.55 13.11
C ASN A 147 -4.70 7.77 13.75
N SER A 148 -4.09 8.36 14.79
CA SER A 148 -4.49 9.65 15.38
C SER A 148 -3.83 10.86 14.70
N GLY A 149 -3.07 10.65 13.62
CA GLY A 149 -2.44 11.73 12.85
C GLY A 149 -1.26 12.41 13.54
N VAL A 150 -0.65 11.79 14.55
CA VAL A 150 0.44 12.41 15.35
C VAL A 150 1.81 12.12 14.79
N LEU A 151 2.00 10.95 14.17
CA LEU A 151 3.30 10.56 13.62
C LEU A 151 3.15 9.83 12.29
N CYS A 152 4.24 9.80 11.54
CA CYS A 152 4.40 8.98 10.36
C CYS A 152 5.71 8.18 10.45
N ARG A 153 5.92 7.28 9.50
CA ARG A 153 7.15 6.51 9.35
C ARG A 153 7.90 6.99 8.12
N GLY A 154 9.17 7.33 8.25
CA GLY A 154 10.04 7.67 7.13
C GLY A 154 10.26 6.49 6.19
N GLN A 155 10.79 6.79 5.00
CA GLN A 155 11.26 5.74 4.08
C GLN A 155 12.50 5.00 4.63
N ASP A 156 13.21 5.63 5.55
CA ASP A 156 14.33 5.11 6.35
C ASP A 156 13.88 4.38 7.62
N ASP A 157 12.58 4.08 7.74
CA ASP A 157 11.96 3.40 8.88
C ASP A 157 11.98 4.14 10.23
N THR A 158 12.50 5.37 10.29
CA THR A 158 12.42 6.26 11.46
C THR A 158 10.99 6.77 11.67
N TYR A 159 10.66 7.20 12.89
CA TYR A 159 9.40 7.86 13.22
C TYR A 159 9.58 9.37 13.19
N ARG A 160 8.60 10.09 12.64
CA ARG A 160 8.64 11.55 12.45
C ARG A 160 7.31 12.16 12.86
N LEU A 161 7.34 13.39 13.38
CA LEU A 161 6.12 14.11 13.74
C LEU A 161 5.30 14.36 12.48
N LEU A 162 4.00 14.09 12.55
CA LEU A 162 3.05 14.37 11.50
C LEU A 162 2.07 15.44 11.99
N ARG A 163 1.76 16.38 11.11
CA ARG A 163 0.66 17.32 11.28
C ARG A 163 -0.27 17.16 10.09
N ILE A 164 -1.56 17.01 10.38
CA ILE A 164 -2.61 16.87 9.39
C ILE A 164 -3.53 18.07 9.57
N ASP A 165 -3.32 19.09 8.74
CA ASP A 165 -4.03 20.37 8.84
C ASP A 165 -5.29 20.41 7.94
N CYS A 166 -5.68 19.28 7.37
CA CYS A 166 -6.84 19.16 6.50
C CYS A 166 -8.02 18.43 7.17
N GLU A 167 -9.22 18.96 6.95
CA GLU A 167 -10.47 18.29 7.34
C GLU A 167 -10.63 16.94 6.61
N PRO A 168 -11.19 15.90 7.27
CA PRO A 168 -11.49 14.65 6.60
C PRO A 168 -12.50 14.88 5.49
N ARG A 169 -12.22 14.31 4.31
CA ARG A 169 -13.23 14.20 3.24
C ARG A 169 -14.10 12.97 3.48
N GLY A 170 -15.27 12.94 2.84
CA GLY A 170 -16.25 11.88 3.00
C GLY A 170 -15.85 10.55 2.35
N VAL A 171 -16.61 9.49 2.68
CA VAL A 171 -16.48 8.16 2.07
C VAL A 171 -16.74 8.20 0.56
N ASP A 172 -17.56 9.15 0.09
CA ASP A 172 -17.84 9.37 -1.32
C ASP A 172 -16.58 9.80 -2.10
N GLU A 173 -15.76 10.67 -1.52
CA GLU A 173 -14.49 11.08 -2.11
C GLU A 173 -13.49 9.92 -2.13
N LEU A 174 -13.39 9.17 -1.02
CA LEU A 174 -12.53 7.98 -0.99
C LEU A 174 -12.96 6.94 -2.04
N TRP A 175 -14.27 6.79 -2.27
CA TRP A 175 -14.81 5.95 -3.32
C TRP A 175 -14.46 6.46 -4.73
N ARG A 176 -14.52 7.77 -4.99
CA ARG A 176 -14.07 8.34 -6.28
C ARG A 176 -12.59 8.07 -6.53
N ARG A 177 -11.74 8.27 -5.51
CA ARG A 177 -10.30 7.95 -5.58
C ARG A 177 -10.07 6.47 -5.85
N TYR A 178 -10.80 5.60 -5.16
CA TYR A 178 -10.75 4.16 -5.39
C TYR A 178 -11.20 3.78 -6.81
N ARG A 179 -12.35 4.28 -7.29
CA ARG A 179 -12.84 3.98 -8.65
C ARG A 179 -11.93 4.50 -9.74
N ARG A 180 -11.30 5.66 -9.55
CA ARG A 180 -10.27 6.16 -10.48
C ARG A 180 -9.07 5.22 -10.56
N ALA A 181 -8.63 4.68 -9.42
CA ALA A 181 -7.47 3.81 -9.35
C ALA A 181 -7.76 2.37 -9.78
N TYR A 182 -8.94 1.82 -9.46
CA TYR A 182 -9.25 0.40 -9.56
C TYR A 182 -10.50 0.09 -10.41
N GLY A 183 -11.09 1.08 -11.07
CA GLY A 183 -12.27 0.89 -11.92
C GLY A 183 -11.97 0.02 -13.15
N PRO A 184 -12.91 -0.85 -13.59
CA PRO A 184 -14.18 -1.20 -12.96
C PRO A 184 -14.03 -2.05 -11.67
N ALA A 185 -14.71 -1.63 -10.60
CA ALA A 185 -14.71 -2.29 -9.30
C ALA A 185 -16.04 -2.16 -8.55
N THR A 186 -16.35 -3.16 -7.73
CA THR A 186 -17.60 -3.23 -6.96
C THR A 186 -17.50 -2.50 -5.61
N PRO A 187 -18.63 -2.14 -4.99
CA PRO A 187 -18.66 -1.68 -3.60
C PRO A 187 -18.06 -2.68 -2.59
N ASP A 188 -18.20 -3.99 -2.82
CA ASP A 188 -17.62 -5.00 -1.92
C ASP A 188 -16.10 -5.10 -2.07
N ASP A 189 -15.56 -4.82 -3.27
CA ASP A 189 -14.12 -4.61 -3.45
C ASP A 189 -13.65 -3.39 -2.63
N PHE A 190 -14.38 -2.28 -2.71
CA PHE A 190 -14.05 -1.07 -1.95
C PHE A 190 -14.09 -1.26 -0.43
N VAL A 191 -15.09 -1.98 0.09
CA VAL A 191 -15.16 -2.37 1.51
C VAL A 191 -13.90 -3.14 1.91
N THR A 192 -13.50 -4.11 1.07
CA THR A 192 -12.33 -4.96 1.32
C THR A 192 -11.03 -4.16 1.23
N TRP A 193 -10.90 -3.29 0.23
CA TRP A 193 -9.74 -2.45 0.00
C TRP A 193 -9.56 -1.39 1.08
N SER A 194 -10.63 -0.65 1.44
CA SER A 194 -10.56 0.42 2.44
C SER A 194 -10.39 -0.15 3.85
N GLY A 195 -11.00 -1.30 4.14
CA GLY A 195 -11.14 -1.86 5.48
C GLY A 195 -12.26 -1.20 6.30
N LEU A 196 -13.09 -0.36 5.67
CA LEU A 196 -14.24 0.25 6.33
C LEU A 196 -15.36 -0.79 6.55
N PRO A 197 -16.03 -0.78 7.71
CA PRO A 197 -17.25 -1.56 7.90
C PRO A 197 -18.31 -1.22 6.85
N LYS A 198 -18.99 -2.23 6.28
CA LYS A 198 -20.04 -2.05 5.26
C LYS A 198 -21.11 -1.03 5.66
N ARG A 199 -21.42 -0.89 6.96
CA ARG A 199 -22.36 0.11 7.48
C ARG A 199 -21.96 1.57 7.24
N GLN A 200 -20.68 1.86 7.04
CA GLN A 200 -20.14 3.19 6.72
C GLN A 200 -20.08 3.45 5.21
N VAL A 201 -20.26 2.41 4.39
CA VAL A 201 -20.21 2.49 2.94
C VAL A 201 -21.65 2.45 2.40
N LYS A 202 -22.25 3.64 2.23
CA LYS A 202 -23.63 3.82 1.76
C LYS A 202 -23.72 4.98 0.78
N GLY A 203 -24.69 4.93 -0.14
CA GLY A 203 -24.97 6.04 -1.07
C GLY A 203 -23.79 6.40 -1.96
N LEU A 204 -23.01 5.39 -2.39
CA LEU A 204 -21.84 5.63 -3.24
C LEU A 204 -22.28 6.22 -4.58
N PRO A 205 -21.67 7.33 -5.03
CA PRO A 205 -22.01 7.93 -6.32
C PRO A 205 -21.56 7.03 -7.47
N GLU A 206 -22.23 7.15 -8.62
CA GLU A 206 -21.76 6.54 -9.85
C GLU A 206 -20.45 7.20 -10.30
N VAL A 207 -19.51 6.38 -10.76
CA VAL A 207 -18.22 6.83 -11.30
C VAL A 207 -18.00 6.09 -12.60
N ALA A 208 -17.91 6.82 -13.71
CA ALA A 208 -17.67 6.24 -15.02
C ALA A 208 -16.28 5.60 -15.09
N ASP A 209 -16.19 4.42 -15.69
CA ASP A 209 -14.91 3.77 -15.97
C ASP A 209 -14.37 4.21 -17.31
N GLU A 210 -13.05 4.42 -17.40
CA GLU A 210 -12.43 4.70 -18.69
C GLU A 210 -12.38 3.46 -19.58
N PRO A 211 -12.75 3.57 -20.86
CA PRO A 211 -12.65 2.45 -21.78
C PRO A 211 -11.19 2.09 -22.10
N ALA A 212 -10.92 0.80 -22.30
CA ALA A 212 -9.63 0.30 -22.74
C ALA A 212 -9.76 -1.05 -23.45
N GLU A 213 -8.82 -1.31 -24.35
CA GLU A 213 -8.65 -2.59 -25.04
C GLU A 213 -7.30 -3.23 -24.65
N PRO A 214 -7.20 -4.57 -24.70
CA PRO A 214 -5.92 -5.27 -24.60
C PRO A 214 -4.92 -4.73 -25.62
N SER A 215 -3.65 -4.59 -25.21
CA SER A 215 -2.59 -4.02 -26.06
C SER A 215 -1.31 -4.86 -26.06
N GLY A 216 -1.37 -6.08 -25.53
CA GLY A 216 -0.19 -6.93 -25.30
C GLY A 216 0.70 -6.41 -24.19
N THR A 217 0.17 -5.61 -23.26
CA THR A 217 1.00 -4.99 -22.21
C THR A 217 1.44 -6.05 -21.19
N VAL A 218 2.75 -6.23 -21.07
CA VAL A 218 3.37 -7.10 -20.06
C VAL A 218 3.92 -6.25 -18.90
N ARG A 219 3.63 -6.64 -17.65
CA ARG A 219 4.22 -6.03 -16.46
C ARG A 219 4.72 -7.07 -15.45
N MET A 220 5.93 -6.90 -14.97
CA MET A 220 6.48 -7.63 -13.83
C MET A 220 6.24 -6.83 -12.55
N LEU A 221 5.31 -7.33 -11.72
CA LEU A 221 4.86 -6.68 -10.51
C LEU A 221 5.56 -7.26 -9.28
N GLY A 222 5.91 -6.39 -8.34
CA GLY A 222 6.49 -6.79 -7.06
C GLY A 222 5.49 -7.48 -6.14
N HIS A 223 5.96 -7.93 -4.99
CA HIS A 223 5.06 -8.35 -3.93
C HIS A 223 4.27 -7.14 -3.40
N PHE A 224 3.08 -7.38 -2.85
CA PHE A 224 2.13 -6.33 -2.43
C PHE A 224 1.75 -5.29 -3.49
N ASP A 225 1.84 -5.60 -4.80
CA ASP A 225 1.41 -4.64 -5.82
C ASP A 225 -0.12 -4.38 -5.73
N PRO A 226 -0.57 -3.11 -5.85
CA PRO A 226 -1.99 -2.78 -5.75
C PRO A 226 -2.88 -3.46 -6.80
N TYR A 227 -2.30 -4.00 -7.89
CA TYR A 227 -3.05 -4.66 -8.96
C TYR A 227 -3.99 -5.75 -8.49
N LEU A 228 -3.58 -6.57 -7.51
CA LEU A 228 -4.44 -7.60 -6.92
C LEU A 228 -4.99 -7.19 -5.55
N LEU A 229 -4.32 -6.29 -4.83
CA LEU A 229 -4.77 -5.84 -3.49
C LEU A 229 -5.98 -4.91 -3.54
N GLY A 230 -6.26 -4.30 -4.68
CA GLY A 230 -7.43 -3.47 -4.91
C GLY A 230 -8.76 -4.22 -4.83
N TYR A 231 -8.77 -5.54 -5.00
CA TYR A 231 -10.00 -6.30 -5.22
C TYR A 231 -10.22 -7.36 -4.14
N ARG A 232 -11.49 -7.58 -3.81
CA ARG A 232 -11.94 -8.68 -2.96
C ARG A 232 -11.83 -9.99 -3.73
N ASP A 233 -12.41 -10.00 -4.93
CA ASP A 233 -12.32 -11.13 -5.85
C ASP A 233 -11.25 -10.87 -6.91
N ARG A 234 -10.27 -11.78 -6.94
CA ARG A 234 -9.13 -11.73 -7.84
C ARG A 234 -9.27 -12.69 -9.01
N SER A 235 -10.30 -13.55 -9.02
CA SER A 235 -10.51 -14.62 -10.00
C SER A 235 -10.54 -14.13 -11.45
N LEU A 236 -10.97 -12.88 -11.66
CA LEU A 236 -10.97 -12.26 -12.98
C LEU A 236 -9.55 -12.10 -13.55
N ALA A 237 -8.58 -11.74 -12.72
CA ALA A 237 -7.19 -11.51 -13.12
C ALA A 237 -6.31 -12.74 -12.90
N LEU A 238 -6.61 -13.55 -11.88
CA LEU A 238 -5.80 -14.66 -11.42
C LEU A 238 -6.66 -15.91 -11.41
N ASP A 239 -6.33 -16.87 -12.27
CA ASP A 239 -7.01 -18.16 -12.32
C ASP A 239 -6.98 -18.84 -10.94
N PRO A 240 -8.14 -19.29 -10.40
CA PRO A 240 -8.19 -20.03 -9.15
C PRO A 240 -7.23 -21.21 -9.06
N GLU A 241 -6.91 -21.88 -10.17
CA GLU A 241 -5.95 -23.00 -10.19
C GLU A 241 -4.53 -22.55 -9.82
N HIS A 242 -4.14 -21.34 -10.21
CA HIS A 242 -2.81 -20.77 -9.93
C HIS A 242 -2.79 -19.87 -8.69
N ALA A 243 -3.95 -19.59 -8.09
CA ALA A 243 -4.05 -18.72 -6.93
C ALA A 243 -3.12 -19.11 -5.76
N PRO A 244 -2.90 -20.40 -5.43
CA PRO A 244 -1.96 -20.79 -4.37
C PRO A 244 -0.49 -20.41 -4.63
N LEU A 245 -0.09 -20.26 -5.90
CA LEU A 245 1.28 -19.84 -6.26
C LEU A 245 1.51 -18.34 -6.02
N VAL A 246 0.44 -17.55 -6.09
CA VAL A 246 0.49 -16.09 -5.96
C VAL A 246 0.07 -15.64 -4.56
N GLN A 247 -0.90 -16.30 -3.93
CA GLN A 247 -1.51 -15.92 -2.67
C GLN A 247 -1.13 -16.91 -1.56
N THR A 248 0.10 -16.79 -1.05
CA THR A 248 0.68 -17.78 -0.11
C THR A 248 0.21 -17.60 1.34
N GLY A 249 -0.90 -16.90 1.58
CA GLY A 249 -1.42 -16.59 2.91
C GLY A 249 -0.83 -15.34 3.57
N GLY A 250 -1.41 -14.94 4.70
CA GLY A 250 -0.95 -13.76 5.48
C GLY A 250 -1.08 -12.41 4.77
N GLY A 251 -1.82 -12.33 3.65
CA GLY A 251 -1.89 -11.15 2.81
C GLY A 251 -0.68 -10.94 1.89
N PHE A 252 0.29 -11.87 1.88
CA PHE A 252 1.44 -11.85 0.98
C PHE A 252 1.00 -12.17 -0.47
N LEU A 253 1.57 -11.44 -1.42
CA LEU A 253 1.44 -11.70 -2.85
C LEU A 253 2.81 -11.98 -3.43
N THR A 254 3.03 -13.15 -4.00
CA THR A 254 4.25 -13.46 -4.74
C THR A 254 4.41 -12.47 -5.91
N PRO A 255 5.63 -11.99 -6.19
CA PRO A 255 5.87 -11.21 -7.40
C PRO A 255 5.41 -11.99 -8.64
N HIS A 256 4.70 -11.32 -9.52
CA HIS A 256 3.98 -11.98 -10.61
C HIS A 256 4.03 -11.16 -11.90
N VAL A 257 3.77 -11.83 -13.02
CA VAL A 257 3.73 -11.24 -14.35
C VAL A 257 2.28 -11.14 -14.80
N VAL A 258 1.89 -9.96 -15.27
CA VAL A 258 0.58 -9.75 -15.90
C VAL A 258 0.73 -9.47 -17.39
N VAL A 259 -0.15 -10.06 -18.19
CA VAL A 259 -0.29 -9.81 -19.64
C VAL A 259 -1.74 -9.42 -19.91
N ASP A 260 -1.96 -8.19 -20.36
CA ASP A 260 -3.30 -7.59 -20.54
C ASP A 260 -4.24 -7.81 -19.34
N GLY A 261 -3.62 -7.83 -18.15
CA GLY A 261 -4.27 -7.91 -16.85
C GLY A 261 -4.53 -9.32 -16.33
N ARG A 262 -4.21 -10.37 -17.11
CA ARG A 262 -4.18 -11.74 -16.60
C ARG A 262 -2.83 -12.02 -15.97
N VAL A 263 -2.83 -12.61 -14.78
CA VAL A 263 -1.63 -13.13 -14.13
C VAL A 263 -1.25 -14.44 -14.81
N VAL A 264 -0.05 -14.50 -15.39
CA VAL A 264 0.39 -15.63 -16.24
C VAL A 264 1.68 -16.31 -15.76
N ALA A 265 2.35 -15.72 -14.76
CA ALA A 265 3.56 -16.28 -14.19
C ALA A 265 3.83 -15.71 -12.80
N VAL A 266 4.64 -16.41 -12.01
CA VAL A 266 5.35 -15.84 -10.86
C VAL A 266 6.81 -15.61 -11.20
N TRP A 267 7.46 -14.67 -10.51
CA TRP A 267 8.88 -14.45 -10.66
C TRP A 267 9.56 -14.20 -9.31
N ARG A 268 10.87 -14.46 -9.27
CA ARG A 268 11.72 -14.16 -8.13
C ARG A 268 13.08 -13.64 -8.60
N ARG A 269 13.73 -12.88 -7.74
CA ARG A 269 15.10 -12.39 -7.97
C ARG A 269 16.06 -13.05 -6.99
N ASP A 270 17.22 -13.42 -7.51
CA ASP A 270 18.37 -13.89 -6.74
C ASP A 270 19.63 -13.23 -7.29
N GLY A 271 20.11 -12.18 -6.61
CA GLY A 271 21.17 -11.30 -7.12
C GLY A 271 20.79 -10.67 -8.46
N THR A 272 21.53 -11.03 -9.51
CA THR A 272 21.31 -10.61 -10.91
C THR A 272 20.31 -11.50 -11.66
N ARG A 273 20.01 -12.71 -11.15
CA ARG A 273 19.13 -13.66 -11.82
C ARG A 273 17.66 -13.30 -11.57
N ILE A 274 16.89 -13.19 -12.65
CA ILE A 274 15.43 -13.06 -12.63
C ILE A 274 14.83 -14.38 -13.10
N ALA A 275 14.36 -15.19 -12.15
CA ALA A 275 13.74 -16.47 -12.44
C ALA A 275 12.23 -16.29 -12.63
N VAL A 276 11.69 -16.73 -13.76
CA VAL A 276 10.26 -16.64 -14.10
C VAL A 276 9.70 -18.05 -14.29
N HIS A 277 8.61 -18.35 -13.60
CA HIS A 277 7.85 -19.59 -13.68
C HIS A 277 6.48 -19.30 -14.34
N PRO A 278 6.34 -19.54 -15.67
CA PRO A 278 5.07 -19.43 -16.37
C PRO A 278 4.07 -20.46 -15.84
N PHE A 279 2.79 -20.10 -15.85
CA PHE A 279 1.73 -21.06 -15.58
C PHE A 279 1.42 -21.92 -16.82
N ASP A 280 1.48 -21.30 -18.00
CA ASP A 280 1.28 -21.94 -19.30
C ASP A 280 2.39 -21.53 -20.28
N ALA A 281 2.03 -20.81 -21.36
CA ALA A 281 2.97 -20.29 -22.34
C ALA A 281 3.89 -19.20 -21.73
N ARG A 282 5.14 -19.16 -22.22
CA ARG A 282 6.11 -18.16 -21.80
C ARG A 282 5.69 -16.75 -22.28
N PRO A 283 5.46 -15.79 -21.37
CA PRO A 283 5.19 -14.40 -21.76
C PRO A 283 6.47 -13.71 -22.28
N ASP A 284 6.34 -12.70 -23.15
CA ASP A 284 7.47 -11.85 -23.54
C ASP A 284 7.82 -10.86 -22.42
N VAL A 285 8.75 -11.25 -21.55
CA VAL A 285 9.21 -10.45 -20.40
C VAL A 285 10.53 -9.74 -20.66
N ALA A 286 11.11 -9.83 -21.86
CA ALA A 286 12.47 -9.35 -22.12
C ALA A 286 12.62 -7.86 -21.80
N ARG A 287 11.64 -7.04 -22.20
CA ARG A 287 11.62 -5.61 -21.92
C ARG A 287 11.50 -5.30 -20.43
N GLU A 288 10.67 -6.06 -19.71
CA GLU A 288 10.46 -5.87 -18.27
C GLU A 288 11.68 -6.29 -17.45
N VAL A 289 12.36 -7.37 -17.83
CA VAL A 289 13.62 -7.79 -17.20
C VAL A 289 14.71 -6.75 -17.41
N ALA A 290 14.86 -6.23 -18.63
CA ALA A 290 15.82 -5.16 -18.92
C ALA A 290 15.51 -3.87 -18.13
N ASP A 291 14.23 -3.52 -18.00
CA ASP A 291 13.79 -2.38 -17.20
C ASP A 291 14.07 -2.57 -15.70
N LEU A 292 13.78 -3.76 -15.17
CA LEU A 292 14.10 -4.13 -13.80
C LEU A 292 15.60 -4.06 -13.52
N GLY A 293 16.43 -4.54 -14.45
CA GLY A 293 17.90 -4.45 -14.36
C GLY A 293 18.39 -3.00 -14.29
N ARG A 294 17.89 -2.13 -15.19
CA ARG A 294 18.20 -0.69 -15.14
C ARG A 294 17.74 -0.05 -13.81
N PHE A 295 16.54 -0.38 -13.35
CA PHE A 295 15.97 0.19 -12.13
C PHE A 295 16.73 -0.22 -10.87
N LEU A 296 17.11 -1.48 -10.78
CA LEU A 296 17.86 -2.04 -9.66
C LEU A 296 19.37 -1.82 -9.78
N GLN A 297 19.84 -1.25 -10.89
CA GLN A 297 21.26 -1.05 -11.21
C GLN A 297 22.05 -2.37 -11.20
N VAL A 298 21.49 -3.41 -11.82
CA VAL A 298 22.11 -4.73 -11.95
C VAL A 298 22.02 -5.23 -13.39
N ASP A 299 22.98 -6.05 -13.80
CA ASP A 299 22.91 -6.77 -15.08
C ASP A 299 21.94 -7.95 -14.96
N ALA A 300 20.66 -7.70 -15.22
CA ALA A 300 19.59 -8.67 -14.98
C ALA A 300 19.59 -9.80 -16.02
N ALA A 301 19.76 -11.03 -15.56
CA ALA A 301 19.76 -12.24 -16.40
C ALA A 301 18.44 -13.02 -16.23
N LEU A 302 17.66 -13.14 -17.30
CA LEU A 302 16.44 -13.95 -17.32
C LEU A 302 16.76 -15.45 -17.24
N THR A 303 16.06 -16.17 -16.38
CA THR A 303 16.05 -17.64 -16.33
C THR A 303 14.62 -18.14 -16.29
N TRP A 304 14.30 -19.12 -17.13
CA TRP A 304 13.02 -19.82 -17.06
C TRP A 304 13.16 -21.00 -16.11
N VAL A 305 12.23 -21.12 -15.17
CA VAL A 305 12.15 -22.22 -14.20
C VAL A 305 10.82 -22.94 -14.29
#